data_AF-A0A935SR84-F1
#
_entry.id   AF-A0A935SR84-F1
#
_cell.length_a   1.000
_cell.length_b   1.000
_cell.length_c   1.000
_cell.angle_alpha   90.00
_cell.angle_beta   90.00
_cell.angle_gamma   90.00
#
_symmetry.space_group_name_H-M   'P 1'
#
loop_
_entity.id
_entity.type
_entity.pdbx_description
1 polymer ?
#
loop_
_entity_poly.entity_id
_entity_poly.type
_entity_poly.pdbx_seq_one_letter_code
_entity_poly.pdbx_strand_id
1 'polypeptide(L)'
;MRVVLTTFLIMMGSVAAFSQVRQPSTASGPYVVKSKQQVAEIEKMLAAKPGNTNEDVVAAAGEQTRVAIFHDSKRENDLNEVHDGSDDIYYVLKGNATLVLGGSLLQPNEISPGEWRAKSAVGGNSVTIKKGDLIFVPRGTRHQRTVTGKGFSMILIKIFASKQPAK
;
A
#
# COMPACT_ATOMS: atom_id res chain seq x y z
N MET A 1 -76.15 29.27 8.77
CA MET A 1 -74.78 28.70 8.78
C MET A 1 -74.18 28.96 7.40
N ARG A 2 -73.28 29.96 7.26
CA ARG A 2 -72.65 30.31 5.97
C ARG A 2 -71.29 29.61 5.90
N VAL A 3 -71.12 28.68 4.97
CA VAL A 3 -69.82 28.03 4.71
C VAL A 3 -69.08 28.86 3.68
N VAL A 4 -67.94 29.44 4.08
CA VAL A 4 -67.02 30.15 3.20
C VAL A 4 -66.02 29.12 2.66
N LEU A 5 -66.00 28.93 1.34
CA LEU A 5 -65.10 28.01 0.66
C LEU A 5 -63.82 28.79 0.27
N THR A 6 -62.74 28.59 1.02
CA THR A 6 -61.43 29.21 0.75
C THR A 6 -60.67 28.33 -0.25
N THR A 7 -60.57 28.78 -1.50
CA THR A 7 -59.80 28.09 -2.54
C THR A 7 -58.30 28.28 -2.28
N PHE A 8 -57.60 27.19 -1.95
CA PHE A 8 -56.13 27.16 -1.90
C PHE A 8 -55.59 26.99 -3.33
N LEU A 9 -54.92 28.03 -3.85
CA LEU A 9 -54.20 27.96 -5.12
C LEU A 9 -52.82 27.33 -4.87
N ILE A 10 -52.65 26.07 -5.25
CA ILE A 10 -51.35 25.38 -5.19
C ILE A 10 -50.51 25.87 -6.37
N MET A 11 -49.55 26.76 -6.10
CA MET A 11 -48.56 27.19 -7.09
C MET A 11 -47.52 26.06 -7.25
N MET A 12 -47.64 25.25 -8.29
CA MET A 12 -46.61 24.28 -8.68
C MET A 12 -45.37 25.03 -9.18
N GLY A 13 -44.41 25.26 -8.29
CA GLY A 13 -43.08 25.74 -8.66
C GLY A 13 -42.33 24.64 -9.41
N SER A 14 -42.07 24.84 -10.70
CA SER A 14 -41.22 23.98 -11.51
C SER A 14 -39.77 24.09 -11.03
N VAL A 15 -39.29 23.07 -10.31
CA VAL A 15 -37.87 22.93 -9.99
C VAL A 15 -37.15 22.48 -11.25
N ALA A 16 -36.49 23.41 -11.94
CA ALA A 16 -35.60 23.08 -13.03
C ALA A 16 -34.38 22.34 -12.46
N ALA A 17 -34.32 21.03 -12.68
CA ALA A 17 -33.15 20.22 -12.37
C ALA A 17 -32.02 20.59 -13.33
N PHE A 18 -31.17 21.54 -12.95
CA PHE A 18 -29.91 21.76 -13.65
C PHE A 18 -29.03 20.52 -13.48
N SER A 19 -28.80 19.78 -14.56
CA SER A 19 -27.80 18.72 -14.54
C SER A 19 -26.44 19.37 -14.32
N GLN A 20 -25.88 19.22 -13.12
CA GLN A 20 -24.55 19.70 -12.83
C GLN A 20 -23.56 18.91 -13.70
N VAL A 21 -22.93 19.59 -14.68
CA VAL A 21 -21.94 18.98 -15.56
C VAL A 21 -20.80 18.45 -14.70
N ARG A 22 -20.58 17.12 -14.71
CA ARG A 22 -19.52 16.48 -13.93
C ARG A 22 -18.16 17.10 -14.28
N GLN A 23 -17.47 17.63 -13.28
CA GLN A 23 -16.11 18.14 -13.40
C GLN A 23 -15.09 17.12 -12.90
N PRO A 24 -13.82 17.19 -13.35
CA PRO A 24 -12.74 16.42 -12.75
C PRO A 24 -12.61 16.70 -11.25
N SER A 25 -12.17 15.70 -10.48
CA SER A 25 -11.80 15.89 -9.08
C SER A 25 -10.54 16.76 -8.96
N THR A 26 -10.41 17.49 -7.87
CA THR A 26 -9.15 18.12 -7.47
C THR A 26 -8.22 17.12 -6.80
N ALA A 27 -6.92 17.42 -6.75
CA ALA A 27 -5.96 16.58 -6.05
C ALA A 27 -6.32 16.45 -4.55
N SER A 28 -6.19 15.24 -4.00
CA SER A 28 -6.45 14.94 -2.59
C SER A 28 -5.31 15.36 -1.67
N GLY A 29 -4.14 15.67 -2.23
CA GLY A 29 -2.92 16.07 -1.51
C GLY A 29 -1.84 16.59 -2.48
N PRO A 30 -0.70 17.07 -1.95
CA PRO A 30 0.42 17.52 -2.78
C PRO A 30 1.08 16.35 -3.51
N TYR A 31 1.64 16.62 -4.69
CA TYR A 31 2.52 15.66 -5.36
C TYR A 31 3.90 15.62 -4.69
N VAL A 32 4.57 14.48 -4.78
CA VAL A 32 5.94 14.29 -4.25
C VAL A 32 6.87 13.94 -5.40
N VAL A 33 8.01 14.63 -5.48
CA VAL A 33 9.08 14.32 -6.43
C VAL A 33 10.36 14.01 -5.65
N LYS A 34 10.98 12.87 -5.97
CA LYS A 34 12.35 12.55 -5.52
C LYS A 34 13.22 12.33 -6.75
N SER A 35 14.27 13.13 -6.88
CA SER A 35 15.27 12.92 -7.93
C SER A 35 16.03 11.61 -7.68
N LYS A 36 16.71 11.11 -8.70
CA LYS A 36 17.63 9.97 -8.56
C LYS A 36 18.64 10.18 -7.43
N GLN A 37 19.15 11.39 -7.27
CA GLN A 37 20.12 11.74 -6.23
C GLN A 37 19.49 11.64 -4.84
N GLN A 38 18.27 12.16 -4.66
CA GLN A 38 17.56 12.09 -3.38
C GLN A 38 17.20 10.65 -3.00
N VAL A 39 16.79 9.81 -3.97
CA VAL A 39 16.55 8.38 -3.72
C VAL A 39 17.85 7.69 -3.29
N ALA A 40 18.97 7.96 -3.95
CA ALA A 40 20.27 7.39 -3.60
C ALA A 40 20.76 7.86 -2.22
N GLU A 41 20.49 9.10 -1.84
CA GLU A 41 20.81 9.64 -0.53
C GLU A 41 20.00 8.96 0.57
N ILE A 42 18.70 8.75 0.36
CA ILE A 42 17.86 7.98 1.29
C ILE A 42 18.38 6.54 1.43
N GLU A 43 18.69 5.86 0.31
CA GLU A 43 19.29 4.52 0.35
C GLU A 43 20.56 4.49 1.21
N LYS A 44 21.48 5.45 0.98
CA LYS A 44 22.74 5.54 1.72
C LYS A 44 22.51 5.81 3.20
N MET A 45 21.59 6.70 3.54
CA MET A 45 21.25 7.05 4.92
C MET A 45 20.64 5.86 5.66
N LEU A 46 19.75 5.10 5.02
CA LEU A 46 19.17 3.89 5.59
C LEU A 46 20.20 2.78 5.77
N ALA A 47 21.10 2.59 4.79
CA ALA A 47 22.18 1.60 4.86
C ALA A 47 23.26 1.90 5.91
N ALA A 48 23.38 3.16 6.35
CA ALA A 48 24.30 3.53 7.43
C ALA A 48 23.74 3.20 8.84
N LYS A 49 22.43 2.95 8.95
CA LYS A 49 21.77 2.59 10.22
C LYS A 49 21.85 1.08 10.44
N PRO A 50 22.02 0.60 11.68
CA PRO A 50 22.01 -0.83 11.96
C PRO A 50 20.61 -1.43 11.72
N GLY A 51 20.58 -2.68 11.24
CA GLY A 51 19.36 -3.46 11.09
C GLY A 51 18.56 -3.16 9.82
N ASN A 52 17.26 -3.45 9.88
CA ASN A 52 16.34 -3.25 8.75
C ASN A 52 15.59 -1.94 8.96
N THR A 53 15.70 -1.03 8.01
CA THR A 53 15.20 0.35 8.11
C THR A 53 14.39 0.73 6.88
N ASN A 54 13.58 1.77 7.02
CA ASN A 54 12.84 2.35 5.91
C ASN A 54 12.57 3.84 6.12
N GLU A 55 12.25 4.53 5.04
CA GLU A 55 11.82 5.93 5.00
C GLU A 55 10.60 6.07 4.08
N ASP A 56 9.53 6.70 4.57
CA ASP A 56 8.34 6.98 3.77
C ASP A 56 8.59 8.17 2.82
N VAL A 57 8.37 7.95 1.53
CA VAL A 57 8.26 9.01 0.51
C VAL A 57 6.81 9.52 0.44
N VAL A 58 5.85 8.59 0.57
CA VAL A 58 4.42 8.86 0.74
C VAL A 58 3.96 8.00 1.91
N ALA A 59 3.52 8.64 2.99
CA ALA A 59 3.04 7.94 4.19
C ALA A 59 1.67 7.31 3.95
N ALA A 60 1.38 6.21 4.66
CA ALA A 60 0.10 5.50 4.50
C ALA A 60 -1.10 6.27 5.08
N ALA A 61 -0.90 7.05 6.16
CA ALA A 61 -1.99 7.62 6.95
C ALA A 61 -2.90 8.53 6.10
N GLY A 62 -4.20 8.24 6.09
CA GLY A 62 -5.19 8.98 5.29
C GLY A 62 -5.19 8.65 3.80
N GLU A 63 -4.26 7.81 3.32
CA GLU A 63 -4.03 7.53 1.91
C GLU A 63 -4.41 6.09 1.53
N GLN A 64 -4.63 5.88 0.23
CA GLN A 64 -4.78 4.54 -0.37
C GLN A 64 -3.46 4.01 -0.95
N THR A 65 -2.36 4.72 -0.72
CA THR A 65 -1.04 4.31 -1.19
C THR A 65 0.01 4.65 -0.15
N ARG A 66 1.01 3.78 -0.01
CA ARG A 66 2.27 4.07 0.67
C ARG A 66 3.41 3.86 -0.30
N VAL A 67 4.39 4.77 -0.30
CA VAL A 67 5.64 4.61 -1.04
C VAL A 67 6.77 4.78 -0.06
N ALA A 68 7.63 3.77 0.07
CA ALA A 68 8.73 3.80 1.02
C ALA A 68 9.98 3.15 0.45
N ILE A 69 11.15 3.69 0.82
CA ILE A 69 12.44 3.08 0.48
C ILE A 69 12.85 2.24 1.69
N PHE A 70 13.16 0.98 1.43
CA PHE A 70 13.61 0.02 2.44
C PHE A 70 15.10 -0.28 2.27
N HIS A 71 15.76 -0.53 3.38
CA HIS A 71 17.06 -1.19 3.44
C HIS A 71 17.01 -2.32 4.47
N ASP A 72 17.22 -3.54 4.01
CA ASP A 72 17.41 -4.71 4.86
C ASP A 72 18.92 -5.00 4.95
N SER A 73 19.53 -4.80 6.13
CA SER A 73 20.92 -5.23 6.35
C SER A 73 21.03 -6.75 6.31
N LYS A 74 20.05 -7.43 6.95
CA LYS A 74 19.93 -8.89 7.02
C LYS A 74 18.49 -9.25 7.39
N ARG A 75 17.91 -10.26 6.72
CA ARG A 75 16.56 -10.76 7.00
C ARG A 75 16.55 -12.27 6.83
N GLU A 76 16.48 -13.00 7.93
CA GLU A 76 16.45 -14.46 7.93
C GLU A 76 15.38 -14.93 8.90
N ASN A 77 14.75 -16.07 8.60
CA ASN A 77 13.73 -16.68 9.44
C ASN A 77 12.56 -15.74 9.80
N ASP A 78 12.30 -14.75 8.94
CA ASP A 78 11.18 -13.85 9.11
C ASP A 78 9.85 -14.56 8.85
N LEU A 79 8.79 -14.03 9.45
CA LEU A 79 7.46 -14.63 9.32
C LEU A 79 6.96 -14.53 7.88
N ASN A 80 6.17 -15.53 7.48
CA ASN A 80 5.43 -15.49 6.22
C ASN A 80 4.24 -14.56 6.42
N GLU A 81 3.93 -13.74 5.42
CA GLU A 81 2.87 -12.75 5.50
C GLU A 81 1.87 -12.84 4.36
N VAL A 82 0.63 -12.47 4.66
CA VAL A 82 -0.46 -12.26 3.70
C VAL A 82 -1.16 -10.97 4.10
N HIS A 83 -1.49 -10.15 3.10
CA HIS A 83 -2.28 -8.94 3.26
C HIS A 83 -3.61 -9.10 2.51
N ASP A 84 -4.74 -9.01 3.19
CA ASP A 84 -6.05 -9.14 2.53
C ASP A 84 -6.44 -7.85 1.79
N GLY A 85 -6.06 -6.71 2.38
CA GLY A 85 -6.49 -5.39 1.94
C GLY A 85 -5.48 -4.62 1.11
N SER A 86 -4.34 -5.21 0.74
CA SER A 86 -3.31 -4.46 0.00
C SER A 86 -2.45 -5.30 -0.92
N ASP A 87 -2.12 -4.69 -2.05
CA ASP A 87 -1.13 -5.21 -2.99
C ASP A 87 0.23 -4.59 -2.66
N ASP A 88 1.28 -5.39 -2.81
CA ASP A 88 2.67 -5.00 -2.61
C ASP A 88 3.41 -4.98 -3.95
N ILE A 89 4.12 -3.90 -4.22
CA ILE A 89 4.99 -3.77 -5.39
C ILE A 89 6.40 -3.49 -4.90
N TYR A 90 7.36 -4.31 -5.34
CA TYR A 90 8.77 -4.11 -5.04
C TYR A 90 9.52 -3.70 -6.31
N TYR A 91 10.29 -2.62 -6.23
CA TYR A 91 11.29 -2.28 -7.24
C TYR A 91 12.68 -2.28 -6.62
N VAL A 92 13.55 -3.17 -7.07
CA VAL A 92 14.84 -3.39 -6.41
C VAL A 92 15.86 -2.32 -6.81
N LEU A 93 16.40 -1.62 -5.82
CA LEU A 93 17.42 -0.59 -6.01
C LEU A 93 18.84 -1.16 -5.95
N LYS A 94 19.09 -2.11 -5.04
CA LYS A 94 20.43 -2.65 -4.78
C LYS A 94 20.40 -3.99 -4.05
N GLY A 95 21.45 -4.78 -4.26
CA GLY A 95 21.63 -6.07 -3.59
C GLY A 95 20.76 -7.16 -4.20
N ASN A 96 20.68 -8.28 -3.49
CA ASN A 96 19.85 -9.43 -3.87
C ASN A 96 19.05 -9.90 -2.66
N ALA A 97 17.85 -10.40 -2.91
CA ALA A 97 17.01 -11.08 -1.93
C ALA A 97 16.39 -12.32 -2.56
N THR A 98 15.96 -13.27 -1.74
CA THR A 98 15.08 -14.35 -2.17
C THR A 98 13.67 -14.04 -1.68
N LEU A 99 12.71 -14.05 -2.60
CA LEU A 99 11.29 -14.03 -2.29
C LEU A 99 10.72 -15.45 -2.44
N VAL A 100 9.90 -15.86 -1.50
CA VAL A 100 9.02 -17.02 -1.67
C VAL A 100 7.61 -16.50 -1.87
N LEU A 101 7.02 -16.74 -3.04
CA LEU A 101 5.74 -16.18 -3.47
C LEU A 101 4.69 -17.29 -3.69
N GLY A 102 3.48 -17.08 -3.19
CA GLY A 102 2.38 -18.04 -3.27
C GLY A 102 2.44 -19.16 -2.21
N GLY A 103 1.59 -20.16 -2.37
CA GLY A 103 1.37 -21.19 -1.35
C GLY A 103 0.40 -20.71 -0.25
N SER A 104 0.47 -21.33 0.93
CA SER A 104 -0.46 -21.06 2.02
C SER A 104 0.24 -21.04 3.38
N LEU A 105 -0.24 -20.16 4.27
CA LEU A 105 0.21 -20.10 5.66
C LEU A 105 -0.23 -21.36 6.43
N LEU A 106 0.61 -21.84 7.34
CA LEU A 106 0.26 -22.87 8.31
C LEU A 106 0.10 -22.24 9.69
N GLN A 107 -1.03 -22.48 10.34
CA GLN A 107 -1.39 -21.85 11.63
C GLN A 107 -1.29 -20.31 11.55
N PRO A 108 -2.04 -19.67 10.64
CA PRO A 108 -1.99 -18.21 10.49
C PRO A 108 -2.50 -17.51 11.76
N ASN A 109 -1.82 -16.43 12.12
CA ASN A 109 -2.23 -15.52 13.18
C ASN A 109 -2.47 -14.13 12.59
N GLU A 110 -3.67 -13.60 12.79
CA GLU A 110 -4.02 -12.23 12.41
C GLU A 110 -3.48 -11.28 13.47
N ILE A 111 -2.56 -10.39 13.09
CA ILE A 111 -1.93 -9.44 14.02
C ILE A 111 -2.62 -8.07 14.03
N SER A 112 -3.36 -7.77 12.97
CA SER A 112 -4.31 -6.66 12.84
C SER A 112 -5.28 -7.00 11.70
N PRO A 113 -6.42 -6.32 11.55
CA PRO A 113 -7.42 -6.66 10.54
C PRO A 113 -6.82 -6.81 9.13
N GLY A 114 -6.91 -8.03 8.56
CA GLY A 114 -6.39 -8.39 7.24
C GLY A 114 -4.86 -8.55 7.14
N GLU A 115 -4.14 -8.51 8.26
CA GLU A 115 -2.69 -8.66 8.34
C GLU A 115 -2.33 -9.97 9.02
N TRP A 116 -1.95 -10.96 8.21
CA TRP A 116 -1.70 -12.32 8.67
C TRP A 116 -0.21 -12.60 8.75
N ARG A 117 0.19 -13.38 9.77
CA ARG A 117 1.55 -13.86 9.93
C ARG A 117 1.58 -15.34 10.29
N ALA A 118 2.59 -16.07 9.81
CA ALA A 118 2.83 -17.46 10.22
C ALA A 118 4.32 -17.82 10.22
N LYS A 119 4.74 -18.61 11.21
CA LYS A 119 6.11 -19.16 11.27
C LYS A 119 6.38 -20.16 10.15
N SER A 120 5.34 -20.84 9.68
CA SER A 120 5.45 -21.90 8.70
C SER A 120 4.41 -21.73 7.60
N ALA A 121 4.71 -22.26 6.43
CA ALA A 121 3.89 -22.19 5.24
C ALA A 121 4.22 -23.37 4.32
N VAL A 122 3.30 -23.72 3.43
CA VAL A 122 3.45 -24.82 2.47
C VAL A 122 3.35 -24.29 1.04
N GLY A 123 4.15 -24.85 0.14
CA GLY A 123 4.23 -24.43 -1.26
C GLY A 123 4.85 -23.05 -1.45
N GLY A 124 4.64 -22.50 -2.65
CA GLY A 124 5.22 -21.24 -3.11
C GLY A 124 6.45 -21.44 -4.00
N ASN A 125 6.79 -20.40 -4.76
CA ASN A 125 7.91 -20.37 -5.69
C ASN A 125 9.00 -19.45 -5.15
N SER A 126 10.22 -19.98 -5.06
CA SER A 126 11.40 -19.22 -4.69
C SER A 126 11.96 -18.47 -5.91
N VAL A 127 12.10 -17.16 -5.78
CA VAL A 127 12.61 -16.26 -6.82
C VAL A 127 13.73 -15.42 -6.22
N THR A 128 14.92 -15.48 -6.81
CA THR A 128 15.99 -14.52 -6.48
C THR A 128 15.76 -13.23 -7.25
N ILE A 129 15.63 -12.12 -6.52
CA ILE A 129 15.42 -10.78 -7.05
C ILE A 129 16.67 -9.92 -6.87
N LYS A 130 16.94 -9.06 -7.84
CA LYS A 130 18.14 -8.21 -7.92
C LYS A 130 17.81 -6.85 -8.50
N LYS A 131 18.78 -5.93 -8.45
CA LYS A 131 18.64 -4.56 -8.94
C LYS A 131 17.97 -4.48 -10.31
N GLY A 132 16.92 -3.66 -10.41
CA GLY A 132 16.13 -3.43 -11.62
C GLY A 132 14.92 -4.34 -11.77
N ASP A 133 14.81 -5.41 -10.96
CA ASP A 133 13.64 -6.27 -10.97
C ASP A 133 12.43 -5.53 -10.38
N LEU A 134 11.26 -5.79 -10.97
CA LEU A 134 9.96 -5.30 -10.54
C LEU A 134 9.07 -6.51 -10.21
N ILE A 135 8.50 -6.51 -9.01
CA ILE A 135 7.69 -7.60 -8.50
C ILE A 135 6.35 -7.02 -8.07
N PHE A 136 5.26 -7.62 -8.56
CA PHE A 136 3.91 -7.35 -8.10
C PHE A 136 3.41 -8.55 -7.30
N VAL A 137 2.99 -8.29 -6.06
CA VAL A 137 2.43 -9.26 -5.12
C VAL A 137 0.98 -8.85 -4.85
N PRO A 138 0.00 -9.49 -5.52
CA PRO A 138 -1.39 -9.22 -5.26
C PRO A 138 -1.76 -9.54 -3.81
N ARG A 139 -2.71 -8.78 -3.24
CA ARG A 139 -3.37 -9.11 -1.97
C ARG A 139 -3.83 -10.56 -1.93
N GLY A 140 -3.78 -11.17 -0.75
CA GLY A 140 -4.04 -12.60 -0.55
C GLY A 140 -2.88 -13.51 -0.94
N THR A 141 -1.83 -13.00 -1.58
CA THR A 141 -0.64 -13.80 -1.93
C THR A 141 0.29 -13.91 -0.74
N ARG A 142 0.55 -15.15 -0.29
CA ARG A 142 1.61 -15.41 0.69
C ARG A 142 2.94 -14.95 0.12
N HIS A 143 3.69 -14.19 0.91
CA HIS A 143 5.06 -13.83 0.57
C HIS A 143 5.97 -13.84 1.79
N GLN A 144 7.26 -14.02 1.54
CA GLN A 144 8.32 -13.94 2.55
C GLN A 144 9.60 -13.49 1.84
N ARG A 145 10.36 -12.62 2.49
CA ARG A 145 11.63 -12.10 1.96
C ARG A 145 12.78 -12.54 2.85
N THR A 146 13.85 -13.00 2.20
CA THR A 146 15.10 -13.39 2.85
C THR A 146 16.28 -12.63 2.23
N VAL A 147 17.14 -12.06 3.08
CA VAL A 147 18.34 -11.29 2.72
C VAL A 147 19.51 -11.82 3.54
N THR A 148 20.42 -12.54 2.88
CA THR A 148 21.62 -13.16 3.48
C THR A 148 22.93 -12.47 3.05
N GLY A 149 22.87 -11.53 2.10
CA GLY A 149 24.03 -10.86 1.50
C GLY A 149 24.47 -9.58 2.22
N LYS A 150 25.22 -8.72 1.52
CA LYS A 150 25.76 -7.43 2.02
C LYS A 150 24.72 -6.30 2.06
N GLY A 151 23.49 -6.62 2.43
CA GLY A 151 22.34 -5.71 2.41
C GLY A 151 21.57 -5.66 1.10
N PHE A 152 20.30 -5.26 1.18
CA PHE A 152 19.33 -5.19 0.09
C PHE A 152 18.47 -3.94 0.22
N SER A 153 18.23 -3.24 -0.89
CA SER A 153 17.37 -2.05 -0.91
C SER A 153 16.34 -2.10 -2.02
N MET A 154 15.13 -1.64 -1.71
CA MET A 154 14.00 -1.61 -2.63
C MET A 154 13.10 -0.39 -2.37
N ILE A 155 12.32 -0.02 -3.38
CA ILE A 155 11.10 0.77 -3.19
C ILE A 155 9.96 -0.22 -2.96
N LEU A 156 9.24 -0.05 -1.85
CA LEU A 156 7.95 -0.67 -1.61
C LEU A 156 6.86 0.33 -1.98
N ILE A 157 5.98 -0.05 -2.90
CA ILE A 157 4.71 0.64 -3.13
C ILE A 157 3.61 -0.29 -2.64
N LYS A 158 2.82 0.18 -1.69
CA LYS A 158 1.68 -0.56 -1.16
C LYS A 158 0.40 0.14 -1.60
N ILE A 159 -0.52 -0.59 -2.22
CA ILE A 159 -1.80 -0.08 -2.68
C ILE A 159 -2.89 -0.68 -1.80
N PHE A 160 -3.63 0.17 -1.10
CA PHE A 160 -4.67 -0.25 -0.17
C PHE A 160 -6.05 -0.27 -0.84
N ALA A 161 -6.89 -1.24 -0.46
CA ALA A 161 -8.29 -1.32 -0.88
C ALA A 161 -9.11 -0.09 -0.46
N SER A 162 -8.73 0.52 0.66
CA SER A 162 -9.42 1.65 1.29
C SER A 162 -8.39 2.60 1.92
N LYS A 163 -8.81 3.84 2.18
CA LYS A 163 -7.98 4.82 2.88
C LYS A 163 -7.58 4.26 4.25
N GLN A 164 -6.29 4.33 4.55
CA GLN A 164 -5.82 3.94 5.86
C GLN A 164 -6.25 4.96 6.92
N PRO A 165 -6.42 4.55 8.18
CA PRO A 165 -6.75 5.47 9.26
C PRO A 165 -5.80 6.67 9.28
N ALA A 166 -6.35 7.87 9.47
CA ALA A 166 -5.55 9.03 9.84
C ALA A 166 -4.93 8.77 11.22
N LYS A 167 -3.71 9.28 11.45
CA LYS A 167 -3.10 9.28 12.78
C LYS A 167 -3.85 10.20 13.72
#